data_AF-A0AAD1W6W0-F1
#
_entry.id   AF-A0AAD1W6W0-F1
#
_cell.length_a   1.000
_cell.length_b   1.000
_cell.length_c   1.000
_cell.angle_alpha   90.00
_cell.angle_beta   90.00
_cell.angle_gamma   90.00
#
_symmetry.space_group_name_H-M   'P 1'
#
loop_
_entity.id
_entity.type
_entity.pdbx_description
1 polymer ?
#
loop_
_entity_poly.entity_id
_entity_poly.type
_entity_poly.pdbx_seq_one_letter_code
_entity_poly.pdbx_strand_id
1 'polypeptide(L)'
;MQLGDLGAPATKGDILGLLKHLRTWFRTHIALLCEEVTAITDRVKAKEEDISSIAQSLSDAMERMKQLQGSHQALKTRVDAMEDARRCTNIKVRGIAKSINDTELPHFIRRLMSEILHPKQVKILQLEGTGGRSPRRPPSIPVPPRQTSSDGCHQEQVPVPV
;
A
#
# COMPACT_ATOMS: atom_id res chain seq x y z
N MET A 1 10.09 6.95 -89.74
CA MET A 1 10.10 6.32 -88.40
C MET A 1 11.56 6.07 -88.04
N GLN A 2 12.18 6.95 -87.25
CA GLN A 2 13.52 6.73 -86.72
C GLN A 2 13.37 6.19 -85.30
N LEU A 3 13.69 4.91 -85.14
CA LEU A 3 13.92 4.29 -83.84
C LEU A 3 15.36 4.68 -83.45
N GLY A 4 15.49 5.82 -82.77
CA GLY A 4 16.76 6.29 -82.24
C GLY A 4 16.95 5.77 -80.81
N ASP A 5 18.09 5.11 -80.60
CA ASP A 5 18.78 4.94 -79.32
C ASP A 5 18.29 3.81 -78.39
N LEU A 6 18.67 2.59 -78.76
CA LEU A 6 18.83 1.47 -77.83
C LEU A 6 20.23 1.57 -77.21
N GLY A 7 20.23 1.81 -75.90
CA GLY A 7 21.40 2.19 -75.11
C GLY A 7 22.65 1.31 -75.31
N ALA A 8 23.79 1.98 -75.24
CA ALA A 8 25.11 1.36 -75.25
C ALA A 8 25.22 0.26 -74.17
N PRO A 9 25.84 -0.90 -74.48
CA PRO A 9 26.01 -1.97 -73.50
C PRO A 9 26.92 -1.49 -72.37
N ALA A 10 26.46 -1.67 -71.12
CA ALA A 10 27.23 -1.34 -69.93
C ALA A 10 28.63 -1.97 -70.01
N THR A 11 29.66 -1.16 -69.80
CA THR A 11 31.03 -1.65 -69.90
C THR A 11 31.39 -2.45 -68.65
N LYS A 12 32.38 -3.33 -68.76
CA LYS A 12 32.94 -4.05 -67.60
C LYS A 12 33.42 -3.09 -66.50
N GLY A 13 33.86 -1.89 -66.87
CA GLY A 13 34.26 -0.84 -65.94
C GLY A 13 33.09 -0.31 -65.09
N ASP A 14 31.93 -0.10 -65.71
CA ASP A 14 30.71 0.37 -65.03
C ASP A 14 30.22 -0.65 -64.00
N ILE A 15 30.23 -1.94 -64.37
CA ILE A 15 29.87 -3.04 -63.47
C ILE A 15 30.83 -3.11 -62.28
N LEU A 16 32.14 -2.98 -62.51
CA LEU A 16 33.14 -2.97 -61.43
C LEU A 16 33.00 -1.75 -60.51
N GLY A 17 32.67 -0.59 -61.07
CA GLY A 17 32.38 0.63 -60.31
C GLY A 17 31.17 0.44 -59.39
N LEU A 18 30.07 -0.10 -59.93
CA LEU A 18 28.86 -0.38 -59.18
C LEU A 18 29.10 -1.39 -58.06
N LEU A 19 29.81 -2.49 -58.31
CA LEU A 19 30.15 -3.48 -57.30
C LEU A 19 31.02 -2.90 -56.18
N LYS A 20 31.99 -2.03 -56.50
CA LYS A 20 32.80 -1.33 -55.49
C LYS A 20 31.93 -0.39 -54.66
N HIS A 21 31.03 0.36 -55.29
CA HIS A 21 30.14 1.29 -54.60
C HIS A 21 29.18 0.54 -53.67
N LEU A 22 28.49 -0.49 -54.16
CA LEU A 22 27.62 -1.35 -53.36
C LEU A 22 28.36 -1.95 -52.16
N ARG A 23 29.57 -2.49 -52.37
CA ARG A 23 30.38 -3.04 -51.28
C ARG A 23 30.69 -2.00 -50.21
N THR A 24 31.06 -0.78 -50.59
CA THR A 24 31.34 0.30 -49.64
C THR A 24 30.05 0.72 -48.92
N TRP A 25 28.96 0.89 -49.66
CA TRP A 25 27.65 1.25 -49.10
C TRP A 25 27.18 0.23 -48.06
N PHE A 26 27.24 -1.07 -48.38
CA PHE A 26 26.89 -2.13 -47.44
C PHE A 26 27.81 -2.14 -46.21
N ARG A 27 29.12 -1.96 -46.38
CA ARG A 27 30.06 -1.88 -45.24
C ARG A 27 29.71 -0.74 -44.28
N THR A 28 29.41 0.43 -44.80
CA THR A 28 29.03 1.58 -43.98
C THR A 28 27.71 1.34 -43.25
N HIS A 29 26.70 0.79 -43.92
CA HIS A 29 25.41 0.51 -43.28
C HIS A 29 25.51 -0.58 -42.23
N ILE A 30 26.29 -1.64 -42.48
CA ILE A 30 26.54 -2.68 -41.48
C ILE A 30 27.24 -2.08 -40.25
N ALA A 31 28.24 -1.21 -40.45
CA ALA A 31 28.93 -0.55 -39.33
C ALA A 31 27.97 0.31 -38.48
N LEU A 32 27.11 1.11 -39.14
CA LEU A 32 26.11 1.93 -38.45
C LEU A 32 25.12 1.07 -37.66
N LEU A 33 24.60 -0.01 -38.26
CA LEU A 33 23.71 -0.94 -37.58
C LEU A 33 24.40 -1.60 -36.37
N CYS A 34 25.67 -1.96 -36.49
CA CYS A 34 26.43 -2.49 -35.36
C CYS A 34 26.54 -1.47 -34.22
N GLU A 35 26.83 -0.20 -34.52
CA GLU A 35 26.90 0.87 -33.51
C GLU A 35 25.54 1.09 -32.84
N GLU A 36 24.45 1.14 -33.60
CA GLU A 36 23.10 1.27 -33.06
C GLU A 36 22.71 0.10 -32.15
N VAL A 37 23.01 -1.14 -32.58
CA VAL A 37 22.75 -2.34 -31.77
C VAL A 37 23.55 -2.31 -30.47
N THR A 38 24.82 -1.90 -30.52
CA THR A 38 25.64 -1.73 -29.30
C THR A 38 25.04 -0.69 -28.38
N ALA A 39 24.67 0.49 -28.90
CA ALA A 39 24.06 1.55 -28.09
C ALA A 39 22.72 1.13 -27.48
N ILE A 40 21.89 0.38 -28.21
CA ILE A 40 20.65 -0.20 -27.68
C ILE A 40 20.96 -1.21 -26.59
N THR A 41 21.94 -2.09 -26.79
CA THR A 41 22.35 -3.09 -25.81
C THR A 41 22.80 -2.44 -24.50
N ASP A 42 23.60 -1.38 -24.57
CA ASP A 42 24.08 -0.66 -23.39
C ASP A 42 22.93 0.03 -22.65
N ARG A 43 21.99 0.63 -23.39
CA ARG A 43 20.77 1.22 -22.81
C ARG A 43 19.89 0.17 -22.11
N VAL A 44 19.78 -1.03 -22.68
CA VAL A 44 19.02 -2.13 -22.06
C VAL A 44 19.68 -2.55 -20.75
N LYS A 45 21.01 -2.75 -20.73
CA LYS A 45 21.73 -3.09 -19.51
C LYS A 45 21.57 -2.05 -18.41
N ALA A 46 21.71 -0.76 -18.74
CA ALA A 46 21.48 0.32 -17.79
C ALA A 46 20.05 0.29 -17.21
N LYS A 47 19.05 -0.09 -18.03
CA LYS A 47 17.68 -0.26 -17.55
C LYS A 47 17.48 -1.50 -16.69
N GLU A 48 18.16 -2.60 -16.97
CA GLU A 48 18.13 -3.77 -16.09
C GLU A 48 18.74 -3.47 -14.72
N GLU A 49 19.80 -2.67 -14.67
CA GLU A 49 20.41 -2.18 -13.42
C GLU A 49 19.46 -1.24 -12.65
N ASP A 50 18.85 -0.26 -13.33
CA ASP A 50 17.83 0.63 -12.74
C ASP A 50 16.68 -0.20 -12.11
N ILE A 51 16.15 -1.17 -12.85
CA ILE A 51 15.05 -2.03 -12.42
C ILE A 51 15.45 -2.85 -11.19
N SER A 52 16.66 -3.40 -11.19
CA SER A 52 17.18 -4.20 -10.07
C SER A 52 17.31 -3.35 -8.80
N SER A 53 17.79 -2.11 -8.92
CA SER A 53 17.88 -1.15 -7.82
C SER A 53 16.50 -0.77 -7.27
N ILE A 54 15.53 -0.53 -8.14
CA ILE A 54 14.14 -0.24 -7.75
C ILE A 54 13.51 -1.44 -7.04
N ALA A 55 13.71 -2.66 -7.56
CA ALA A 55 13.21 -3.88 -6.94
C ALA A 55 13.76 -4.08 -5.53
N GLN A 56 15.06 -3.84 -5.32
CA GLN A 56 15.67 -3.89 -3.99
C GLN A 56 15.07 -2.84 -3.06
N SER A 57 14.95 -1.60 -3.52
CA SER A 57 14.35 -0.50 -2.75
C SER A 57 12.91 -0.79 -2.34
N LEU A 58 12.13 -1.42 -3.23
CA LEU A 58 10.76 -1.84 -2.96
C LEU A 58 10.71 -2.95 -1.90
N SER A 59 11.60 -3.94 -1.99
CA SER A 59 11.72 -5.01 -1.00
C SER A 59 12.02 -4.43 0.40
N ASP A 60 12.99 -3.52 0.49
CA ASP A 60 13.34 -2.86 1.75
C ASP A 60 12.17 -2.04 2.30
N ALA A 61 11.42 -1.34 1.44
CA ALA A 61 10.24 -0.58 1.85
C ALA A 61 9.13 -1.49 2.39
N MET A 62 8.88 -2.64 1.75
CA MET A 62 7.91 -3.62 2.22
C MET A 62 8.27 -4.17 3.61
N GLU A 63 9.54 -4.47 3.86
CA GLU A 63 9.99 -4.93 5.16
C GLU A 63 9.81 -3.85 6.25
N ARG A 64 10.15 -2.59 5.95
CA ARG A 64 9.90 -1.47 6.87
C ARG A 64 8.41 -1.29 7.17
N MET A 65 7.53 -1.43 6.17
CA MET A 65 6.08 -1.36 6.38
C MET A 65 5.59 -2.47 7.31
N LYS A 66 6.09 -3.70 7.15
CA LYS A 66 5.75 -4.83 8.02
C LYS A 66 6.17 -4.58 9.47
N GLN A 67 7.37 -4.04 9.68
CA GLN A 67 7.86 -3.66 11.01
C GLN A 67 7.01 -2.56 11.63
N LEU A 68 6.64 -1.54 10.84
CA LEU A 68 5.78 -0.46 11.29
C LEU A 68 4.37 -0.96 11.68
N GLN A 69 3.80 -1.85 10.88
CA GLN A 69 2.51 -2.48 11.18
C GLN A 69 2.56 -3.28 12.49
N GLY A 70 3.64 -4.05 12.72
CA GLY A 70 3.85 -4.75 13.98
C GLY A 70 3.96 -3.80 15.18
N SER A 71 4.71 -2.70 15.00
CA SER A 71 4.88 -1.67 16.04
C SER A 71 3.58 -0.95 16.36
N HIS A 72 2.79 -0.62 15.34
CA HIS A 72 1.46 -0.03 15.48
C HIS A 72 0.51 -0.98 16.23
N GLN A 73 0.52 -2.28 15.91
CA GLN A 73 -0.31 -3.25 16.61
C GLN A 73 0.10 -3.38 18.09
N ALA A 74 1.40 -3.43 18.38
CA ALA A 74 1.90 -3.47 19.75
C ALA A 74 1.52 -2.21 20.54
N LEU A 75 1.62 -1.03 19.93
CA LEU A 75 1.19 0.23 20.54
C LEU A 75 -0.31 0.23 20.82
N LYS A 76 -1.12 -0.20 19.86
CA LYS A 76 -2.57 -0.31 20.03
C LYS A 76 -2.94 -1.21 21.20
N THR A 77 -2.35 -2.41 21.28
CA THR A 77 -2.57 -3.33 22.41
C THR A 77 -2.20 -2.68 23.75
N ARG A 78 -1.11 -1.92 23.82
CA ARG A 78 -0.71 -1.20 25.04
C ARG A 78 -1.70 -0.10 25.42
N VAL A 79 -2.19 0.66 24.45
CA VAL A 79 -3.20 1.71 24.69
C VAL A 79 -4.50 1.09 25.19
N ASP A 80 -4.98 0.04 24.53
CA ASP A 80 -6.20 -0.68 24.94
C ASP A 80 -6.06 -1.21 26.38
N ALA A 81 -4.92 -1.82 26.72
CA ALA A 81 -4.65 -2.29 28.08
C ALA A 81 -4.61 -1.15 29.12
N MET A 82 -4.07 0.03 28.76
CA MET A 82 -4.10 1.20 29.63
C MET A 82 -5.50 1.76 29.82
N GLU A 83 -6.32 1.77 28.77
CA GLU A 83 -7.73 2.18 28.87
C GLU A 83 -8.53 1.22 29.76
N ASP A 84 -8.33 -0.09 29.60
CA ASP A 84 -8.98 -1.10 30.42
C ASP A 84 -8.53 -0.99 31.89
N ALA A 85 -7.24 -0.84 32.15
CA ALA A 85 -6.72 -0.61 33.50
C ALA A 85 -7.33 0.65 34.15
N ARG A 86 -7.49 1.73 33.38
CA ARG A 86 -8.17 2.95 33.83
C ARG A 86 -9.66 2.72 34.10
N ARG A 87 -10.34 1.88 33.33
CA ARG A 87 -11.75 1.55 33.56
C ARG A 87 -11.92 0.66 34.80
N CYS A 88 -10.99 -0.26 35.06
CA CYS A 88 -11.02 -1.13 36.23
C CYS A 88 -10.89 -0.38 37.56
N THR A 89 -10.31 0.82 37.58
CA THR A 89 -10.26 1.68 38.77
C THR A 89 -11.45 2.62 38.92
N ASN A 90 -12.33 2.69 37.91
CA ASN A 90 -13.51 3.54 37.93
C ASN A 90 -14.76 2.73 38.32
N ILE A 91 -15.46 3.15 39.37
CA ILE A 91 -16.72 2.55 39.81
C ILE A 91 -17.88 3.43 39.32
N LYS A 92 -18.76 2.88 38.49
CA LYS A 92 -19.97 3.58 38.04
C LYS A 92 -21.14 3.26 38.97
N VAL A 93 -21.55 4.25 39.77
CA VAL A 93 -22.72 4.15 40.66
C VAL A 93 -23.96 4.66 39.94
N ARG A 94 -25.05 3.90 39.97
CA ARG A 94 -26.36 4.25 39.36
C ARG A 94 -27.43 4.35 40.45
N GLY A 95 -28.50 5.11 40.18
CA GLY A 95 -29.62 5.28 41.12
C GLY A 95 -29.43 6.37 42.17
N ILE A 96 -28.44 7.25 42.01
CA ILE A 96 -28.25 8.41 42.88
C ILE A 96 -29.37 9.43 42.63
N ALA A 97 -30.01 9.90 43.68
CA ALA A 97 -31.07 10.91 43.59
C ALA A 97 -30.54 12.19 42.93
N LYS A 98 -31.32 12.76 41.99
CA LYS A 98 -30.97 13.99 41.25
C LYS A 98 -30.75 15.21 42.14
N SER A 99 -31.23 15.17 43.39
CA SER A 99 -31.05 16.22 44.38
C SER A 99 -29.65 16.29 44.97
N ILE A 100 -28.83 15.23 44.82
CA ILE A 100 -27.45 15.22 45.30
C ILE A 100 -26.57 15.98 44.31
N ASN A 101 -26.06 17.11 44.78
CA ASN A 101 -25.16 18.02 44.09
C ASN A 101 -23.69 17.60 44.24
N ASP A 102 -22.81 18.12 43.37
CA ASP A 102 -21.41 17.69 43.26
C ASP A 102 -20.59 17.84 44.56
N THR A 103 -20.99 18.75 45.45
CA THR A 103 -20.41 18.93 46.79
C THR A 103 -20.85 17.87 47.80
N GLU A 104 -22.05 17.32 47.65
CA GLU A 104 -22.61 16.30 48.55
C GLU A 104 -22.28 14.87 48.11
N LEU A 105 -22.06 14.68 46.80
CA LEU A 105 -21.73 13.39 46.20
C LEU A 105 -20.53 12.67 46.86
N PRO A 106 -19.40 13.33 47.18
CA PRO A 106 -18.28 12.67 47.84
C PRO A 106 -18.62 12.17 49.25
N HIS A 107 -19.41 12.94 50.00
CA HIS A 107 -19.85 12.56 51.34
C HIS A 107 -20.84 11.39 51.29
N PHE A 108 -21.77 11.42 50.35
CA PHE A 108 -22.70 10.31 50.09
C PHE A 108 -21.96 9.02 49.73
N ILE A 109 -21.03 9.06 48.77
CA ILE A 109 -20.24 7.88 48.37
C ILE A 109 -19.39 7.38 49.53
N ARG A 110 -18.75 8.27 50.32
CA ARG A 110 -17.97 7.85 51.49
C ARG A 110 -18.83 7.15 52.54
N ARG A 111 -20.05 7.64 52.80
CA ARG A 111 -21.00 7.02 53.73
C ARG A 111 -21.47 5.66 53.24
N LEU A 112 -21.86 5.56 51.97
CA LEU A 112 -22.24 4.30 51.31
C LEU A 112 -21.11 3.27 51.40
N MET A 113 -19.88 3.67 51.09
CA MET A 113 -18.72 2.78 51.16
C MET A 113 -18.41 2.36 52.60
N SER A 114 -18.63 3.21 53.61
CA SER A 114 -18.44 2.84 55.03
C SER A 114 -19.52 1.92 55.59
N GLU A 115 -20.73 1.96 55.02
CA GLU A 115 -21.83 1.04 55.39
C GLU A 115 -21.64 -0.36 54.79
N ILE A 116 -21.04 -0.45 53.59
CA ILE A 116 -20.88 -1.71 52.86
C ILE A 116 -19.50 -2.34 53.09
N LEU A 117 -18.45 -1.53 53.25
CA LEU A 117 -17.05 -1.97 53.38
C LEU A 117 -16.40 -1.33 54.62
N HIS A 118 -15.42 -2.03 55.21
CA HIS A 118 -14.69 -1.48 56.35
C HIS A 118 -13.93 -0.19 55.96
N PRO A 119 -14.07 0.91 56.72
CA PRO A 119 -13.64 2.25 56.31
C PRO A 119 -12.11 2.41 56.13
N LYS A 120 -11.31 1.44 56.58
CA LYS A 120 -9.85 1.46 56.47
C LYS A 120 -9.31 1.08 55.08
N GLN A 121 -10.16 0.66 54.14
CA GLN A 121 -9.70 0.08 52.87
C GLN A 121 -9.97 0.91 51.61
N VAL A 122 -10.62 2.09 51.72
CA VAL A 122 -11.14 2.80 50.53
C VAL A 122 -10.60 4.22 50.46
N LYS A 123 -9.88 4.53 49.37
CA LYS A 123 -9.43 5.88 49.03
C LYS A 123 -10.07 6.31 47.71
N ILE A 124 -10.90 7.36 47.75
CA ILE A 124 -11.55 7.92 46.56
C ILE A 124 -10.57 8.91 45.92
N LEU A 125 -10.20 8.67 44.66
CA LEU A 125 -9.20 9.45 43.94
C LEU A 125 -9.81 10.61 43.14
N GLN A 126 -10.96 10.41 42.52
CA GLN A 126 -11.67 11.43 41.73
C GLN A 126 -13.15 11.07 41.60
N LEU A 127 -14.03 12.08 41.60
CA LEU A 127 -15.48 11.93 41.41
C LEU A 127 -15.94 12.90 40.32
N GLU A 128 -16.61 12.38 39.29
CA GLU A 128 -17.17 13.19 38.21
C GLU A 128 -18.62 12.80 37.93
N GLY A 129 -19.52 13.79 37.88
CA GLY A 129 -20.89 13.62 37.44
C GLY A 129 -20.95 13.46 35.92
N THR A 130 -21.36 12.28 35.44
CA THR A 130 -21.67 12.11 34.01
C THR A 130 -23.03 12.74 33.70
N GLY A 131 -23.07 14.07 33.63
CA GLY A 131 -24.26 14.82 33.26
C GLY A 131 -24.76 14.41 31.88
N GLY A 132 -25.79 13.57 31.83
CA GLY A 132 -26.77 13.44 30.75
C GLY A 132 -26.30 13.20 29.30
N ARG A 133 -25.02 13.02 29.00
CA ARG A 133 -24.58 12.72 27.62
C ARG A 133 -24.66 11.23 27.37
N SER A 134 -25.64 10.87 26.56
CA SER A 134 -25.84 9.56 25.94
C SER A 134 -24.49 8.98 25.46
N PRO A 135 -24.25 7.66 25.58
CA PRO A 135 -23.00 7.07 25.11
C PRO A 135 -22.84 7.41 23.62
N ARG A 136 -21.76 8.12 23.27
CA ARG A 136 -21.41 8.29 21.86
C ARG A 136 -21.18 6.90 21.31
N ARG A 137 -22.05 6.51 20.37
CA ARG A 137 -21.91 5.33 19.52
C ARG A 137 -20.46 5.32 19.00
N PRO A 138 -19.73 4.21 19.07
CA PRO A 138 -18.41 4.14 18.44
C PRO A 138 -18.56 4.55 16.97
N PRO A 139 -17.61 5.31 16.39
CA PRO A 139 -17.64 5.60 14.97
C PRO A 139 -17.73 4.27 14.22
N SER A 140 -18.76 4.14 13.41
CA SER A 140 -18.98 2.96 12.58
C SER A 140 -17.79 2.86 11.64
N ILE A 141 -16.90 1.90 11.90
CA ILE A 141 -15.86 1.53 10.95
C ILE A 141 -16.61 1.12 9.67
N PRO A 142 -16.33 1.71 8.49
CA PRO A 142 -16.88 1.23 7.25
C PRO A 142 -16.48 -0.24 7.09
N VAL A 143 -17.45 -1.13 7.15
CA VAL A 143 -17.25 -2.53 6.82
C VAL A 143 -16.96 -2.57 5.32
N PRO A 144 -15.76 -3.00 4.87
CA PRO A 144 -15.55 -3.24 3.45
C PRO A 144 -16.55 -4.30 2.99
N PRO A 145 -17.15 -4.15 1.79
CA PRO A 145 -18.15 -5.08 1.31
C PRO A 145 -17.60 -6.51 1.36
N ARG A 146 -18.36 -7.41 2.00
CA ARG A 146 -18.14 -8.85 1.93
C ARG A 146 -18.11 -9.22 0.45
N GLN A 147 -16.95 -9.60 -0.06
CA GLN A 147 -16.88 -10.40 -1.27
C GLN A 147 -17.60 -11.71 -0.95
N THR A 148 -18.82 -11.84 -1.45
CA THR A 148 -19.48 -13.12 -1.54
C THR A 148 -18.65 -13.96 -2.48
N SER A 149 -17.86 -14.87 -1.91
CA SER A 149 -17.42 -16.08 -2.60
C SER A 149 -18.69 -16.83 -2.99
N SER A 150 -19.19 -16.57 -4.20
CA SER A 150 -20.11 -17.47 -4.86
C SER A 150 -19.24 -18.42 -5.67
N ASP A 151 -19.06 -19.61 -5.12
CA ASP A 151 -18.87 -20.79 -5.96
C ASP A 151 -19.99 -20.79 -7.02
N GLY A 152 -19.58 -20.71 -8.27
CA GLY A 152 -20.46 -20.67 -9.43
C GLY A 152 -19.66 -21.23 -10.59
N CYS A 153 -19.69 -22.56 -10.73
CA CYS A 153 -19.22 -23.28 -11.90
C CYS A 153 -19.76 -22.63 -13.18
N HIS A 154 -18.89 -21.95 -13.93
CA HIS A 154 -19.10 -21.77 -15.37
C HIS A 154 -17.82 -22.15 -16.11
N GLN A 155 -17.98 -23.24 -16.85
CA GLN A 155 -17.06 -23.81 -17.81
C GLN A 155 -17.03 -22.87 -19.01
N GLU A 156 -15.95 -22.08 -19.17
CA GLU A 156 -15.75 -21.27 -20.37
C GLU A 156 -14.92 -22.08 -21.37
N GLN A 157 -15.54 -22.35 -22.52
CA GLN A 157 -14.98 -23.09 -23.64
C GLN A 157 -13.82 -22.32 -24.28
N VAL A 158 -12.71 -23.02 -24.46
CA VAL A 158 -11.58 -22.59 -25.29
C VAL A 158 -11.98 -22.72 -26.77
N PRO A 159 -11.86 -21.69 -27.62
CA PRO A 159 -11.96 -21.89 -29.05
C PRO A 159 -10.64 -22.43 -29.61
N VAL A 160 -10.75 -23.56 -30.31
CA VAL A 160 -9.68 -24.16 -31.13
C VAL A 160 -9.49 -23.28 -32.38
N PRO A 161 -8.25 -22.91 -32.75
CA PRO A 161 -8.01 -22.23 -34.01
C PRO A 161 -8.10 -23.22 -35.19
N VAL A 162 -8.81 -22.82 -36.25
CA VAL A 162 -8.80 -23.42 -37.59
C VAL A 162 -7.60 -22.90 -38.37
#